data_AF-A0A2R5FZP6-F1
#
_entry.id   AF-A0A2R5FZP6-F1
#
_cell.length_a   1.000
_cell.length_b   1.000
_cell.length_c   1.000
_cell.angle_alpha   90.00
_cell.angle_beta   90.00
_cell.angle_gamma   90.00
#
_symmetry.space_group_name_H-M   'P 1'
#
loop_
_entity.id
_entity.type
_entity.pdbx_description
1 polymer ?
#
loop_
_entity_poly.entity_id
_entity_poly.type
_entity_poly.pdbx_seq_one_letter_code
_entity_poly.pdbx_strand_id
1 'polypeptide(L)'
;MYAHSTCLRYFAAPNLKDLTSEEQPRIVMCANELRSRGEVREALRHELVHAFDHCVSRRDLAEPNGLACSEIRAAREAECRDNFHNILGELFCKAFVGADAFADKQDNMICKQLKESCARQVATTSVRAVFPAEGYTCIKTQFDKCYNDLAPFGQNDEHSSREGPKPTAP
;
A
#
# COMPACT_ATOMS: atom_id res chain seq x y z
N MET A 1 -9.68 11.07 0.84
CA MET A 1 -10.52 10.16 1.64
C MET A 1 -9.56 9.21 2.32
N TYR A 2 -9.26 9.45 3.59
CA TYR A 2 -8.30 8.65 4.33
C TYR A 2 -8.99 7.34 4.72
N ALA A 3 -8.34 6.19 4.47
CA ALA A 3 -8.79 4.85 4.85
C ALA A 3 -8.81 4.63 6.38
N HIS A 4 -9.23 5.63 7.14
CA HIS A 4 -9.28 5.65 8.61
C HIS A 4 -10.69 5.51 9.17
N SER A 5 -11.63 4.96 8.41
CA SER A 5 -12.94 4.59 8.94
C SER A 5 -13.16 3.07 8.87
N THR A 6 -12.74 2.44 9.96
CA THR A 6 -13.47 1.39 10.68
C THR A 6 -13.66 0.01 10.07
N CYS A 7 -13.15 -0.33 8.89
CA CYS A 7 -13.52 -1.61 8.29
C CYS A 7 -12.48 -2.28 7.39
N LEU A 8 -11.20 -1.97 7.59
CA LEU A 8 -10.07 -2.70 7.01
C LEU A 8 -9.05 -2.86 8.14
N ARG A 9 -9.04 -4.03 8.78
CA ARG A 9 -7.99 -4.42 9.72
C ARG A 9 -7.56 -5.80 9.32
N TYR A 10 -6.29 -5.93 8.94
CA TYR A 10 -5.59 -7.19 9.12
C TYR A 10 -5.61 -7.52 10.62
N PHE A 11 -6.45 -8.48 11.02
CA PHE A 11 -6.48 -8.98 12.39
C PHE A 11 -5.46 -10.13 12.51
N ALA A 12 -4.26 -9.82 13.01
CA ALA A 12 -3.56 -10.75 13.88
C ALA A 12 -4.03 -10.40 15.30
N ALA A 13 -5.05 -11.08 15.83
CA ALA A 13 -5.59 -10.74 17.13
C ALA A 13 -4.72 -11.35 18.25
N PRO A 14 -4.04 -10.57 19.11
CA PRO A 14 -3.30 -11.15 20.24
C PRO A 14 -4.18 -11.58 21.42
N ASN A 15 -5.51 -11.38 21.41
CA ASN A 15 -6.35 -11.57 22.61
C ASN A 15 -7.82 -12.01 22.38
N LEU A 16 -8.12 -12.82 21.36
CA LEU A 16 -9.42 -13.51 21.30
C LEU A 16 -9.29 -14.91 21.91
N LYS A 17 -9.64 -15.02 23.19
CA LYS A 17 -9.76 -16.30 23.89
C LYS A 17 -11.09 -16.95 23.54
N ASP A 18 -11.20 -17.60 22.37
CA ASP A 18 -11.93 -18.88 22.30
C ASP A 18 -11.74 -19.65 20.98
N LEU A 19 -11.48 -20.95 21.13
CA LEU A 19 -11.70 -22.09 20.23
C LEU A 19 -10.97 -22.18 18.87
N THR A 20 -9.82 -22.87 18.91
CA THR A 20 -9.44 -23.95 17.99
C THR A 20 -9.55 -23.67 16.48
N SER A 21 -8.75 -22.76 15.96
CA SER A 21 -8.06 -22.92 14.67
C SER A 21 -6.92 -21.91 14.66
N GLU A 22 -5.73 -22.26 14.17
CA GLU A 22 -4.75 -21.24 13.81
C GLU A 22 -5.45 -20.20 12.92
N GLU A 23 -5.62 -18.96 13.41
CA GLU A 23 -6.41 -17.94 12.71
C GLU A 23 -5.75 -17.66 11.35
N GLN A 24 -6.40 -18.11 10.28
CA GLN A 24 -5.90 -17.87 8.93
C GLN A 24 -5.94 -16.37 8.62
N PRO A 25 -4.86 -15.81 8.05
CA PRO A 25 -4.84 -14.46 7.49
C PRO A 25 -6.02 -14.24 6.56
N ARG A 26 -6.82 -13.19 6.82
CA ARG A 26 -7.99 -12.85 5.99
C ARG A 26 -7.97 -11.39 5.59
N ILE A 27 -8.40 -11.13 4.36
CA ILE A 27 -8.69 -9.79 3.87
C ILE A 27 -10.18 -9.55 4.04
N VAL A 28 -10.53 -8.48 4.76
CA VAL A 28 -11.90 -8.02 4.94
C VAL A 28 -12.06 -6.74 4.13
N MET A 29 -13.18 -6.57 3.44
CA MET A 29 -13.53 -5.33 2.74
C MET A 29 -14.98 -4.99 3.03
N CYS A 30 -15.28 -3.72 3.28
CA CYS A 30 -16.62 -3.28 3.63
C CYS A 30 -17.28 -2.52 2.49
N ALA A 31 -18.29 -3.15 1.89
CA ALA A 31 -18.96 -2.67 0.69
C ALA A 31 -19.65 -1.30 0.88
N ASN A 32 -20.02 -0.93 2.10
CA ASN A 32 -20.61 0.39 2.41
C ASN A 32 -19.63 1.56 2.32
N GLU A 33 -18.31 1.29 2.38
CA GLU A 33 -17.27 2.31 2.33
C GLU A 33 -16.63 2.43 0.94
N LEU A 34 -16.77 1.41 0.08
CA LEU A 34 -16.12 1.34 -1.23
C LEU A 34 -17.13 1.61 -2.35
N ARG A 35 -17.12 2.82 -2.90
CA ARG A 35 -18.15 3.32 -3.83
C ARG A 35 -17.77 3.18 -5.29
N SER A 36 -16.51 2.92 -5.58
CA SER A 36 -15.97 2.83 -6.93
C SER A 36 -15.03 1.66 -7.11
N ARG A 37 -14.88 1.21 -8.37
CA ARG A 37 -13.89 0.20 -8.75
C ARG A 37 -12.45 0.64 -8.42
N GLY A 38 -12.19 1.96 -8.39
CA GLY A 38 -10.91 2.53 -7.99
C GLY A 38 -10.62 2.28 -6.51
N GLU A 39 -11.56 2.64 -5.64
CA GLU A 39 -11.45 2.44 -4.18
C GLU A 39 -11.32 0.96 -3.84
N VAL A 40 -12.10 0.07 -4.48
CA VAL A 40 -11.98 -1.38 -4.26
C VAL A 40 -10.58 -1.88 -4.63
N ARG A 41 -10.00 -1.40 -5.74
CA ARG A 41 -8.66 -1.82 -6.19
C ARG A 41 -7.56 -1.28 -5.28
N GLU A 42 -7.69 -0.05 -4.82
CA GLU A 42 -6.75 0.59 -3.89
C GLU A 42 -6.76 -0.16 -2.55
N ALA A 43 -7.94 -0.32 -1.94
CA ALA A 43 -8.11 -1.03 -0.67
C ALA A 43 -7.64 -2.48 -0.75
N LEU A 44 -8.05 -3.23 -1.79
CA LEU A 44 -7.61 -4.62 -1.96
C LEU A 44 -6.09 -4.72 -2.08
N ARG A 45 -5.45 -3.80 -2.81
CA ARG A 45 -4.00 -3.81 -2.96
C ARG A 45 -3.29 -3.50 -1.64
N HIS A 46 -3.79 -2.52 -0.89
CA HIS A 46 -3.28 -2.18 0.44
C HIS A 46 -3.28 -3.42 1.35
N GLU A 47 -4.42 -4.11 1.45
CA GLU A 47 -4.55 -5.31 2.29
C GLU A 47 -3.71 -6.49 1.78
N LEU A 48 -3.54 -6.63 0.46
CA LEU A 48 -2.66 -7.66 -0.11
C LEU A 48 -1.20 -7.43 0.27
N VAL A 49 -0.75 -6.18 0.41
CA VAL A 49 0.60 -5.88 0.91
C VAL A 49 0.73 -6.32 2.38
N HIS A 50 -0.25 -6.02 3.24
CA HIS A 50 -0.24 -6.51 4.61
C HIS A 50 -0.23 -8.05 4.70
N ALA A 51 -1.05 -8.71 3.88
CA ALA A 51 -1.08 -10.16 3.82
C ALA A 51 0.27 -10.73 3.36
N PHE A 52 0.90 -10.14 2.34
CA PHE A 52 2.25 -10.54 1.90
C PHE A 52 3.28 -10.34 3.01
N ASP A 53 3.25 -9.20 3.68
CA ASP A 53 4.22 -8.84 4.71
C ASP A 53 4.17 -9.80 5.89
N HIS A 54 2.97 -10.16 6.31
CA HIS A 54 2.78 -11.13 7.38
C HIS A 54 3.13 -12.55 6.94
N CYS A 55 2.54 -13.02 5.84
CA CYS A 55 2.61 -14.42 5.43
C CYS A 55 3.98 -14.79 4.85
N VAL A 56 4.54 -13.91 4.01
CA VAL A 56 5.75 -14.17 3.22
C VAL A 56 6.95 -13.50 3.85
N SER A 57 6.88 -12.21 4.12
CA SER A 57 8.01 -11.47 4.72
C SER A 57 8.14 -11.68 6.24
N ARG A 58 7.23 -12.45 6.87
CA ARG A 58 7.22 -12.79 8.30
C ARG A 58 7.32 -11.57 9.22
N ARG A 59 6.69 -10.46 8.81
CA ARG A 59 6.66 -9.22 9.57
C ARG A 59 5.57 -9.29 10.63
N ASP A 60 5.95 -8.97 11.87
CA ASP A 60 5.00 -8.90 12.97
C ASP A 60 4.23 -7.58 12.96
N LEU A 61 2.96 -7.62 12.59
CA LEU A 61 2.09 -6.45 12.52
C LEU A 61 1.54 -6.03 13.90
N ALA A 62 1.75 -6.84 14.94
CA ALA A 62 1.44 -6.48 16.32
C ALA A 62 2.53 -5.60 16.96
N GLU A 63 3.71 -5.51 16.33
CA GLU A 63 4.80 -4.67 16.80
C GLU A 63 4.87 -3.34 16.04
N PRO A 64 5.13 -2.19 16.70
CA PRO A 64 5.08 -0.87 16.07
C PRO A 64 5.96 -0.72 14.83
N ASN A 65 7.17 -1.28 14.84
CA ASN A 65 8.10 -1.21 13.70
C ASN A 65 7.68 -2.12 12.55
N GLY A 66 7.08 -3.27 12.86
CA GLY A 66 6.56 -4.19 11.86
C GLY A 66 5.33 -3.59 11.18
N LEU A 67 4.36 -3.08 11.94
CA LEU A 67 3.23 -2.36 11.38
C LEU A 67 3.68 -1.16 10.54
N ALA A 68 4.56 -0.31 11.08
CA ALA A 68 5.02 0.89 10.38
C ALA A 68 5.63 0.59 9.00
N CYS A 69 6.46 -0.44 8.91
CA CYS A 69 7.03 -0.82 7.63
C CYS A 69 5.99 -1.32 6.63
N SER A 70 5.00 -2.08 7.12
CA SER A 70 3.94 -2.60 6.25
C SER A 70 3.04 -1.48 5.74
N GLU A 71 2.70 -0.51 6.59
CA GLU A 71 1.96 0.69 6.23
C GLU A 71 2.72 1.56 5.21
N ILE A 72 4.04 1.71 5.35
CA ILE A 72 4.88 2.44 4.37
C ILE A 72 4.80 1.77 2.99
N ARG A 73 4.89 0.45 2.94
CA ARG A 73 4.83 -0.32 1.68
C ARG A 73 3.42 -0.31 1.10
N ALA A 74 2.40 -0.50 1.91
CA ALA A 74 1.00 -0.46 1.50
C ALA A 74 0.66 0.92 0.91
N ALA A 75 1.00 2.00 1.61
CA ALA A 75 0.79 3.37 1.13
C ALA A 75 1.52 3.64 -0.20
N ARG A 76 2.76 3.18 -0.36
CA ARG A 76 3.53 3.34 -1.61
C ARG A 76 2.86 2.63 -2.79
N GLU A 77 2.36 1.42 -2.56
CA GLU A 77 1.79 0.56 -3.60
C GLU A 77 0.32 0.82 -3.88
N ALA A 78 -0.46 1.31 -2.93
CA ALA A 78 -1.88 1.60 -3.12
C ALA A 78 -2.14 3.11 -3.22
N GLU A 79 -2.29 3.80 -2.10
CA GLU A 79 -2.78 5.18 -2.03
C GLU A 79 -1.87 6.19 -2.76
N CYS A 80 -0.56 5.95 -2.75
CA CYS A 80 0.43 6.83 -3.35
C CYS A 80 1.02 6.27 -4.65
N ARG A 81 0.48 5.16 -5.19
CA ARG A 81 1.05 4.52 -6.39
C ARG A 81 0.94 5.39 -7.62
N ASP A 82 -0.27 5.89 -7.84
CA ASP A 82 -0.60 6.81 -8.92
C ASP A 82 -0.69 8.23 -8.33
N ASN A 83 -0.03 9.21 -8.95
CA ASN A 83 0.06 10.61 -8.46
C ASN A 83 -1.28 11.37 -8.38
N PHE A 84 -2.40 10.66 -8.50
CA PHE A 84 -3.76 11.16 -8.63
C PHE A 84 -4.26 11.90 -7.38
N HIS A 85 -3.72 11.56 -6.20
CA HIS A 85 -4.16 12.15 -4.93
C HIS A 85 -3.80 13.63 -4.77
N ASN A 86 -3.02 14.20 -5.68
CA ASN A 86 -2.97 15.63 -5.92
C ASN A 86 -3.32 15.87 -7.38
N ILE A 87 -4.58 16.14 -7.73
CA ILE A 87 -4.95 16.59 -9.09
C ILE A 87 -4.01 17.71 -9.57
N LEU A 88 -3.59 18.59 -8.64
CA LEU A 88 -2.55 19.58 -8.87
C LEU A 88 -1.17 18.98 -9.13
N GLY A 89 -0.72 17.99 -8.36
CA GLY A 89 0.58 17.34 -8.55
C GLY A 89 0.66 16.50 -9.83
N GLU A 90 -0.43 15.85 -10.22
CA GLU A 90 -0.53 15.17 -11.51
C GLU A 90 -0.56 16.17 -12.66
N LEU A 91 -1.34 17.24 -12.58
CA LEU A 91 -1.28 18.34 -13.55
C LEU A 91 0.10 19.01 -13.56
N PHE A 92 0.77 19.17 -12.42
CA PHE A 92 2.06 19.84 -12.33
C PHE A 92 3.18 18.97 -12.92
N CYS A 93 3.23 17.68 -12.56
CA CYS A 93 4.14 16.72 -13.19
C CYS A 93 3.82 16.55 -14.69
N LYS A 94 2.55 16.63 -15.13
CA LYS A 94 2.16 16.60 -16.57
C LYS A 94 2.51 17.88 -17.33
N ALA A 95 2.20 19.04 -16.76
CA ALA A 95 2.23 20.32 -17.46
C ALA A 95 3.64 20.94 -17.54
N PHE A 96 4.50 20.72 -16.53
CA PHE A 96 5.86 21.29 -16.52
C PHE A 96 6.93 20.36 -17.10
N VAL A 97 6.66 19.05 -17.21
CA VAL A 97 7.63 18.04 -17.68
C VAL A 97 7.36 17.60 -19.13
N GLY A 98 6.19 17.95 -19.68
CA GLY A 98 5.81 17.65 -21.06
C GLY A 98 5.07 16.31 -21.21
N ALA A 99 4.04 16.30 -22.07
CA ALA A 99 3.19 15.12 -22.31
C ALA A 99 3.94 13.96 -23.02
N ASP A 100 5.04 14.25 -23.72
CA ASP A 100 5.82 13.29 -24.50
C ASP A 100 6.82 12.48 -23.64
N ALA A 101 7.06 12.91 -22.41
CA ALA A 101 7.89 12.22 -21.41
C ALA A 101 7.09 11.20 -20.56
N PHE A 102 5.87 10.84 -21.00
CA PHE A 102 4.97 9.94 -20.24
C PHE A 102 5.36 8.46 -20.28
N ALA A 103 6.22 8.06 -21.23
CA ALA A 103 6.58 6.67 -21.43
C ALA A 103 7.65 6.17 -20.45
N ASP A 104 8.42 7.05 -19.80
CA ASP A 104 9.56 6.64 -18.97
C ASP A 104 9.54 7.36 -17.62
N LYS A 105 8.54 7.01 -16.82
CA LYS A 105 8.26 7.58 -15.49
C LYS A 105 9.12 6.88 -14.42
N GLN A 106 10.31 7.39 -14.12
CA GLN A 106 10.88 7.13 -12.80
C GLN A 106 11.85 8.20 -12.24
N ASP A 107 12.42 9.06 -13.09
CA ASP A 107 13.57 9.88 -12.69
C ASP A 107 13.28 11.37 -12.40
N ASN A 108 12.02 11.82 -12.44
CA ASN A 108 11.72 13.19 -11.99
C ASN A 108 11.75 13.28 -10.46
N MET A 109 12.77 13.97 -9.94
CA MET A 109 13.01 14.17 -8.51
C MET A 109 11.81 14.75 -7.75
N ILE A 110 11.03 15.64 -8.37
CA ILE A 110 9.85 16.26 -7.73
C ILE A 110 8.74 15.21 -7.56
N CYS A 111 8.44 14.43 -8.59
CA CYS A 111 7.40 13.41 -8.52
C CYS A 111 7.80 12.29 -7.53
N LYS A 112 9.11 11.96 -7.42
CA LYS A 112 9.63 11.05 -6.40
C LYS A 112 9.40 11.59 -4.98
N GLN A 113 9.75 12.84 -4.72
CA GLN A 113 9.56 13.48 -3.40
C GLN A 113 8.08 13.56 -3.00
N LEU A 114 7.19 13.86 -3.95
CA LEU A 114 5.75 13.90 -3.68
C LEU A 114 5.23 12.52 -3.27
N LYS A 115 5.68 11.45 -3.93
CA LYS A 115 5.30 10.08 -3.61
C LYS A 115 5.82 9.63 -2.23
N GLU A 116 7.07 9.95 -1.92
CA GLU A 116 7.64 9.69 -0.59
C GLU A 116 6.87 10.44 0.50
N SER A 117 6.56 11.71 0.28
CA SER A 117 5.79 12.54 1.23
C SER A 117 4.39 11.97 1.47
N CYS A 118 3.69 11.57 0.41
CA CYS A 118 2.39 10.89 0.50
C CYS A 118 2.49 9.63 1.37
N ALA A 119 3.45 8.74 1.08
CA ALA A 119 3.60 7.50 1.83
C ALA A 119 3.94 7.75 3.31
N ARG A 120 4.79 8.75 3.61
CA ARG A 120 5.06 9.16 4.99
C ARG A 120 3.78 9.59 5.71
N GLN A 121 2.95 10.42 5.08
CA GLN A 121 1.74 10.96 5.69
C GLN A 121 0.65 9.92 5.91
N VAL A 122 0.37 9.10 4.89
CA VAL A 122 -0.62 8.02 4.95
C VAL A 122 -0.21 7.02 6.04
N ALA A 123 1.02 6.51 5.97
CA ALA A 123 1.49 5.52 6.93
C ALA A 123 1.57 6.08 8.36
N THR A 124 1.98 7.34 8.55
CA THR A 124 1.97 7.98 9.89
C THR A 124 0.56 8.02 10.47
N THR A 125 -0.45 8.36 9.65
CA THR A 125 -1.84 8.39 10.11
C THR A 125 -2.29 6.99 10.54
N SER A 126 -2.02 5.96 9.74
CA SER A 126 -2.32 4.55 10.04
C SER A 126 -1.68 4.04 11.32
N VAL A 127 -0.36 4.16 11.44
CA VAL A 127 0.34 3.65 12.62
C VAL A 127 -0.13 4.40 13.88
N ARG A 128 -0.40 5.70 13.82
CA ARG A 128 -0.87 6.46 14.99
C ARG A 128 -2.27 6.07 15.47
N ALA A 129 -3.12 5.47 14.63
CA ALA A 129 -4.41 4.96 15.09
C ALA A 129 -4.28 3.67 15.89
N VAL A 130 -3.17 2.94 15.75
CA VAL A 130 -2.89 1.69 16.50
C VAL A 130 -1.90 1.94 17.65
N PHE A 131 -0.84 2.69 17.38
CA PHE A 131 0.24 3.07 18.30
C PHE A 131 0.38 4.62 18.37
N PRO A 132 -0.46 5.30 19.16
CA PRO A 132 -0.52 6.76 19.18
C PRO A 132 0.78 7.45 19.60
N ALA A 133 1.58 6.82 20.48
CA ALA A 133 2.82 7.41 21.02
C ALA A 133 4.03 7.15 20.11
N GLU A 134 4.11 5.97 19.50
CA GLU A 134 5.27 5.49 18.75
C GLU A 134 5.17 5.79 17.26
N GLY A 135 3.97 6.04 16.73
CA GLY A 135 3.72 6.01 15.29
C GLY A 135 4.61 6.93 14.44
N TYR A 136 4.86 8.17 14.89
CA TYR A 136 5.76 9.07 14.16
C TYR A 136 7.22 8.58 14.17
N THR A 137 7.70 8.12 15.32
CA THR A 137 9.08 7.66 15.49
C THR A 137 9.33 6.37 14.72
N CYS A 138 8.39 5.42 14.74
CA CYS A 138 8.48 4.18 13.97
C CYS A 138 8.52 4.45 12.48
N ILE A 139 7.64 5.32 11.95
CA ILE A 139 7.69 5.70 10.53
C ILE A 139 9.02 6.33 10.19
N LYS A 140 9.48 7.33 10.96
CA LYS A 140 10.76 8.01 10.70
C LYS A 140 11.92 7.02 10.63
N THR A 141 11.98 6.06 11.56
CA THR A 141 13.06 5.07 11.65
C THR A 141 12.99 4.03 10.53
N GLN A 142 11.79 3.57 10.15
CA GLN A 142 11.62 2.50 9.18
C GLN A 142 11.54 2.99 7.73
N PHE A 143 11.28 4.28 7.49
CA PHE A 143 10.88 4.79 6.18
C PHE A 143 11.82 4.38 5.05
N ASP A 144 13.10 4.76 5.12
CA ASP A 144 14.00 4.57 3.99
C ASP A 144 14.20 3.08 3.67
N LYS A 145 14.27 2.23 4.69
CA LYS A 145 14.38 0.78 4.49
C LYS A 145 13.14 0.20 3.82
N CYS A 146 11.96 0.55 4.33
CA CYS A 146 10.70 -0.06 3.91
C CYS A 146 10.18 0.51 2.59
N TYR A 147 10.38 1.80 2.37
CA TYR A 147 9.98 2.48 1.15
C TYR A 147 10.80 2.00 -0.07
N ASN A 148 12.06 1.61 0.14
CA ASN A 148 12.91 1.06 -0.91
C ASN A 148 12.79 -0.48 -1.05
N ASP A 149 12.03 -1.15 -0.18
CA ASP A 149 11.73 -2.58 -0.32
C ASP A 149 10.58 -2.79 -1.32
N LEU A 150 10.94 -3.17 -2.54
CA LEU A 150 10.00 -3.30 -3.66
C LEU A 150 9.32 -4.67 -3.73
N ALA A 151 9.62 -5.62 -2.83
CA ALA A 151 8.98 -6.94 -2.87
C ALA A 151 7.45 -6.82 -2.69
N PRO A 152 6.65 -7.67 -3.36
CA PRO A 152 7.04 -8.68 -4.35
C PRO A 152 7.29 -8.14 -5.78
N PHE A 153 7.13 -6.84 -6.02
CA PHE A 153 7.10 -6.20 -7.34
C PHE A 153 8.50 -5.73 -7.85
N GLY A 154 9.60 -6.25 -7.31
CA GLY A 154 10.97 -5.72 -7.47
C GLY A 154 11.88 -6.47 -8.46
N GLN A 155 12.57 -5.69 -9.32
CA GLN A 155 13.57 -6.00 -10.36
C GLN A 155 13.41 -7.36 -11.09
N ASN A 156 12.75 -7.27 -12.26
CA ASN A 156 12.44 -8.33 -13.24
C ASN A 156 11.05 -8.97 -13.12
N ASP A 157 10.00 -8.14 -12.92
CA ASP A 157 8.72 -8.46 -13.54
C ASP A 157 8.84 -8.19 -15.05
N GLU A 158 9.54 -9.09 -15.75
CA GLU A 158 9.24 -9.33 -17.16
C GLU A 158 7.75 -9.67 -17.22
N HIS A 159 6.94 -8.68 -17.56
CA HIS A 159 5.67 -8.92 -18.20
C HIS A 159 5.94 -9.48 -19.61
N SER A 160 6.60 -10.62 -19.69
CA SER A 160 6.65 -11.46 -20.87
C SER A 160 5.52 -12.48 -20.75
N SER A 161 4.53 -12.31 -21.62
CA SER A 161 3.75 -13.40 -22.20
C SER A 161 3.17 -14.44 -21.23
N ARG A 162 2.08 -14.07 -20.55
CA ARG A 162 0.97 -15.01 -20.36
C ARG A 162 -0.29 -14.38 -20.90
N GLU A 163 -0.36 -14.30 -22.24
CA GLU A 163 -1.65 -14.46 -22.90
C GLU A 163 -2.25 -15.75 -22.36
N GLY A 164 -3.26 -15.63 -21.48
CA GLY A 164 -4.10 -16.77 -21.17
C GLY A 164 -4.67 -17.33 -22.48
N PRO A 165 -4.92 -18.65 -22.58
CA PRO A 165 -5.46 -19.23 -23.79
C PRO A 165 -6.73 -18.46 -24.19
N LYS A 166 -6.69 -17.87 -25.39
CA LYS A 166 -7.81 -17.15 -25.98
C LYS A 166 -9.01 -18.08 -26.00
N PRO A 167 -10.18 -17.68 -25.47
CA PRO A 167 -11.35 -18.54 -25.52
C PRO A 167 -11.67 -18.87 -26.98
N THR A 168 -11.62 -20.16 -27.30
CA THR A 168 -12.14 -20.66 -28.57
C THR A 168 -13.64 -20.44 -28.54
N ALA A 169 -14.13 -19.61 -29.47
CA ALA A 169 -15.55 -19.37 -29.66
C ALA A 169 -16.28 -20.71 -29.96
N PRO A 170 -17.59 -20.79 -29.62
CA PRO A 170 -18.38 -22.01 -29.75
C PRO A 170 -18.57 -22.48 -31.20
#